data_AF-A0A510JAE5-F1
#
_entry.id   AF-A0A510JAE5-F1
#
_cell.length_a   1.000
_cell.length_b   1.000
_cell.length_c   1.000
_cell.angle_alpha   90.00
_cell.angle_beta   90.00
_cell.angle_gamma   90.00
#
_symmetry.space_group_name_H-M   'P 1'
#
loop_
_entity.id
_entity.type
_entity.pdbx_description
1 polymer ?
#
loop_
_entity_poly.entity_id
_entity_poly.type
_entity_poly.pdbx_seq_one_letter_code
_entity_poly.pdbx_strand_id
1 'polypeptide(L)'
;MNNVTVNLKKDNVVISINDHHAPVTWTSTSGTSSDIKDKMKLAAFNTNGHRYKIYYTNSEFNLDTDVNLNSNSTDAFNNVGLANEKFTILNGRTVSSIDGTGLAMGSLATATDNTTNQYINKGIVNITGGNFATKGSPALSIAYGTINNENEIIVDSGIGAYGINGSSLHNNTNGKISITTEGAGLAAFASAKNSLLPYETDKKINDGTINVAGDKSIGIYAETNEVASHSGVPYPLNSRQGLIKNNNKIVMTGDKAVGILSKGNTVELNGTGSSDITVGTNGIGVYAENSSTTLLSDYGFEVKDNGTGIFLKNSFLIPSGKTVEIKYTGSTTGTGVGLFYNAGGTNTTDVKLVNAVNSTGGVVGLYASNGGVLTNNASVSGDNGYGIIIEGTDIVNNGTVTLNNPIPGNKSSVGLYTRGINDITNTGDITVGGKSVGIYGKSNINNTGNIKVGDSGTGIYSENGNVNLTAGSITVGNQ
;
A
#
# COMPACT_ATOMS: atom_id res chain seq x y z
N MET A 1 -44.83 -31.96 -3.11
CA MET A 1 -45.26 -32.42 -4.44
C MET A 1 -44.61 -33.77 -4.71
N ASN A 2 -45.08 -34.86 -4.11
CA ASN A 2 -44.32 -36.12 -4.09
C ASN A 2 -44.34 -36.91 -5.43
N ASN A 3 -44.91 -36.33 -6.49
CA ASN A 3 -45.08 -36.98 -7.80
C ASN A 3 -44.25 -36.33 -8.93
N VAL A 4 -43.53 -35.24 -8.65
CA VAL A 4 -42.80 -34.48 -9.68
C VAL A 4 -41.34 -34.90 -9.72
N THR A 5 -40.86 -35.32 -10.88
CA THR A 5 -39.45 -35.59 -11.15
C THR A 5 -38.87 -34.48 -12.02
N VAL A 6 -37.76 -33.88 -11.58
CA VAL A 6 -37.02 -32.87 -12.33
C VAL A 6 -35.77 -33.50 -12.92
N ASN A 7 -35.57 -33.34 -14.23
CA ASN A 7 -34.40 -33.80 -14.96
C ASN A 7 -33.73 -32.61 -15.63
N LEU A 8 -32.49 -32.29 -15.24
CA LEU A 8 -31.72 -31.26 -15.94
C LEU A 8 -31.30 -31.77 -17.32
N LYS A 9 -31.32 -30.89 -18.31
CA LYS A 9 -30.99 -31.15 -19.72
C LYS A 9 -29.90 -30.23 -20.27
N LYS A 10 -29.48 -29.24 -19.49
CA LYS A 10 -28.43 -28.27 -19.82
C LYS A 10 -27.85 -27.69 -18.53
N ASP A 11 -26.66 -27.12 -18.62
CA ASP A 11 -26.01 -26.45 -17.51
C ASP A 11 -26.66 -25.11 -17.17
N ASN A 12 -26.38 -24.65 -15.95
CA ASN A 12 -26.76 -23.35 -15.39
C ASN A 12 -28.28 -23.08 -15.35
N VAL A 13 -29.08 -24.13 -15.19
CA VAL A 13 -30.52 -23.98 -14.91
C VAL A 13 -30.70 -23.37 -13.52
N VAL A 14 -31.42 -22.26 -13.42
CA VAL A 14 -31.76 -21.64 -12.14
C VAL A 14 -32.89 -22.42 -11.47
N ILE A 15 -32.63 -22.93 -10.26
CA ILE A 15 -33.57 -23.78 -9.51
C ILE A 15 -34.35 -22.96 -8.49
N SER A 16 -33.70 -21.99 -7.85
CA SER A 16 -34.36 -21.07 -6.94
C SER A 16 -33.60 -19.75 -6.84
N ILE A 17 -34.37 -18.71 -6.53
CA ILE A 17 -33.89 -17.39 -6.12
C ILE A 17 -34.53 -17.14 -4.77
N ASN A 18 -33.70 -17.03 -3.74
CA ASN A 18 -34.13 -16.85 -2.36
C ASN A 18 -33.83 -15.39 -2.01
N ASP A 19 -34.84 -14.54 -2.08
CA ASP A 19 -34.71 -13.12 -1.80
C ASP A 19 -35.26 -12.79 -0.41
N HIS A 20 -34.57 -11.92 0.33
CA HIS A 20 -34.93 -11.53 1.71
C HIS A 20 -35.17 -12.76 2.61
N HIS A 21 -34.35 -13.79 2.47
CA HIS A 21 -34.51 -15.05 3.18
C HIS A 21 -34.12 -14.94 4.65
N ALA A 22 -34.57 -15.90 5.48
CA ALA A 22 -34.01 -16.06 6.83
C ALA A 22 -32.51 -16.42 6.75
N PRO A 23 -31.68 -16.07 7.74
CA PRO A 23 -30.25 -16.38 7.73
C PRO A 23 -29.97 -17.84 7.39
N VAL A 24 -29.06 -18.06 6.44
CA VAL A 24 -28.69 -19.40 5.96
C VAL A 24 -27.40 -19.86 6.64
N THR A 25 -27.37 -21.13 7.05
CA THR A 25 -26.12 -21.83 7.37
C THR A 25 -25.92 -22.92 6.33
N TRP A 26 -24.89 -22.75 5.50
CA TRP A 26 -24.50 -23.68 4.46
C TRP A 26 -23.56 -24.74 5.01
N THR A 27 -23.99 -25.99 4.94
CA THR A 27 -23.26 -27.16 5.45
C THR A 27 -22.92 -28.10 4.28
N SER A 28 -22.18 -29.17 4.55
CA SER A 28 -21.80 -30.16 3.53
C SER A 28 -22.98 -30.85 2.84
N THR A 29 -24.18 -30.83 3.44
CA THR A 29 -25.40 -31.40 2.85
C THR A 29 -26.24 -30.37 2.09
N SER A 30 -25.95 -29.07 2.24
CA SER A 30 -26.71 -27.99 1.61
C SER A 30 -26.54 -27.97 0.08
N GLY A 31 -27.62 -27.67 -0.64
CA GLY A 31 -27.62 -27.59 -2.11
C GLY A 31 -27.48 -28.94 -2.82
N THR A 32 -27.24 -30.05 -2.11
CA THR A 32 -27.17 -31.38 -2.73
C THR A 32 -28.50 -31.73 -3.43
N SER A 33 -28.46 -32.69 -4.36
CA SER A 33 -29.68 -33.15 -5.02
C SER A 33 -30.75 -33.65 -4.03
N SER A 34 -30.34 -34.21 -2.89
CA SER A 34 -31.26 -34.59 -1.81
C SER A 34 -31.87 -33.36 -1.13
N ASP A 35 -31.05 -32.38 -0.75
CA ASP A 35 -31.53 -31.15 -0.11
C ASP A 35 -32.50 -30.38 -1.01
N ILE A 36 -32.21 -30.26 -2.31
CA ILE A 36 -33.11 -29.64 -3.28
C ILE A 36 -34.43 -30.43 -3.38
N LYS A 37 -34.34 -31.75 -3.51
CA LYS A 37 -35.52 -32.63 -3.56
C LYS A 37 -36.40 -32.40 -2.33
N ASP A 38 -35.82 -32.37 -1.15
CA ASP A 38 -36.55 -32.27 0.11
C ASP A 38 -37.17 -30.87 0.28
N LYS A 39 -36.39 -29.80 0.03
CA LYS A 39 -36.87 -28.41 0.11
C LYS A 39 -37.98 -28.11 -0.89
N MET A 40 -37.86 -28.60 -2.12
CA MET A 40 -38.87 -28.42 -3.16
C MET A 40 -39.99 -29.47 -3.09
N LYS A 41 -39.88 -30.43 -2.16
CA LYS A 41 -40.81 -31.56 -1.98
C LYS A 41 -41.03 -32.34 -3.28
N LEU A 42 -39.96 -32.70 -4.00
CA LEU A 42 -39.96 -33.44 -5.28
C LEU A 42 -39.93 -34.96 -5.07
N ALA A 43 -40.36 -35.72 -6.08
CA ALA A 43 -40.13 -37.17 -6.12
C ALA A 43 -38.64 -37.50 -6.35
N ALA A 44 -38.03 -36.80 -7.31
CA ALA A 44 -36.61 -36.92 -7.65
C ALA A 44 -36.08 -35.64 -8.31
N PHE A 45 -34.79 -35.37 -8.10
CA PHE A 45 -34.05 -34.29 -8.75
C PHE A 45 -32.78 -34.88 -9.37
N ASN A 46 -32.78 -35.03 -10.69
CA ASN A 46 -31.70 -35.66 -11.45
C ASN A 46 -30.89 -34.59 -12.17
N THR A 47 -29.64 -34.39 -11.77
CA THR A 47 -28.73 -33.44 -12.41
C THR A 47 -28.27 -33.91 -13.78
N ASN A 48 -28.23 -35.23 -14.03
CA ASN A 48 -27.72 -35.81 -15.28
C ASN A 48 -26.33 -35.29 -15.69
N GLY A 49 -25.48 -34.98 -14.71
CA GLY A 49 -24.16 -34.38 -14.94
C GLY A 49 -24.17 -32.89 -15.28
N HIS A 50 -25.34 -32.24 -15.29
CA HIS A 50 -25.46 -30.81 -15.54
C HIS A 50 -25.37 -29.97 -14.26
N ARG A 51 -24.80 -28.78 -14.39
CA ARG A 51 -24.74 -27.76 -13.34
C ARG A 51 -26.06 -27.00 -13.23
N TYR A 52 -26.35 -26.48 -12.07
CA TYR A 52 -27.53 -25.65 -11.79
C TYR A 52 -27.12 -24.42 -10.99
N LYS A 53 -28.07 -23.50 -10.75
CA LYS A 53 -27.85 -22.30 -9.94
C LYS A 53 -28.92 -22.11 -8.87
N ILE A 54 -28.48 -21.74 -7.67
CA ILE A 54 -29.30 -21.30 -6.54
C ILE A 54 -28.81 -19.92 -6.14
N TYR A 55 -29.70 -18.94 -6.11
CA TYR A 55 -29.34 -17.57 -5.70
C TYR A 55 -29.86 -17.25 -4.30
N TYR A 56 -29.05 -16.51 -3.55
CA TYR A 56 -29.40 -15.92 -2.25
C TYR A 56 -29.10 -14.42 -2.31
N THR A 57 -30.08 -13.60 -1.93
CA THR A 57 -30.00 -12.14 -2.01
C THR A 57 -30.68 -11.42 -0.85
N ASN A 58 -30.11 -10.28 -0.46
CA ASN A 58 -30.63 -9.33 0.54
C ASN A 58 -30.75 -9.87 1.98
N SER A 59 -29.84 -10.75 2.43
CA SER A 59 -29.81 -11.27 3.80
C SER A 59 -28.40 -11.70 4.28
N GLU A 60 -28.35 -12.66 5.22
CA GLU A 60 -27.13 -13.26 5.78
C GLU A 60 -26.94 -14.71 5.32
N PHE A 61 -25.69 -15.03 4.95
CA PHE A 61 -25.28 -16.37 4.52
C PHE A 61 -24.00 -16.79 5.24
N ASN A 62 -24.06 -17.85 6.02
CA ASN A 62 -22.92 -18.39 6.79
C ASN A 62 -22.42 -19.70 6.17
N LEU A 63 -21.14 -19.77 5.83
CA LEU A 63 -20.50 -20.99 5.34
C LEU A 63 -19.90 -21.78 6.50
N ASP A 64 -20.48 -22.95 6.79
CA ASP A 64 -20.05 -23.90 7.83
C ASP A 64 -19.57 -25.24 7.23
N THR A 65 -18.86 -25.17 6.10
CA THR A 65 -18.20 -26.31 5.47
C THR A 65 -17.01 -25.80 4.67
N ASP A 66 -16.03 -26.68 4.46
CA ASP A 66 -14.98 -26.40 3.49
C ASP A 66 -15.55 -26.41 2.07
N VAL A 67 -14.97 -25.56 1.21
CA VAL A 67 -15.38 -25.39 -0.18
C VAL A 67 -14.18 -25.55 -1.11
N ASN A 68 -14.38 -26.31 -2.18
CA ASN A 68 -13.44 -26.40 -3.29
C ASN A 68 -14.02 -25.74 -4.56
N LEU A 69 -13.48 -24.58 -4.91
CA LEU A 69 -13.91 -23.73 -6.03
C LEU A 69 -13.38 -24.16 -7.40
N ASN A 70 -12.58 -25.23 -7.49
CA ASN A 70 -12.03 -25.68 -8.76
C ASN A 70 -13.16 -25.89 -9.80
N SER A 71 -12.91 -25.49 -11.03
CA SER A 71 -13.82 -25.62 -12.16
C SER A 71 -14.35 -27.05 -12.38
N ASN A 72 -13.53 -28.06 -12.08
CA ASN A 72 -13.89 -29.49 -12.16
C ASN A 72 -14.46 -30.08 -10.86
N SER A 73 -14.60 -29.30 -9.79
CA SER A 73 -15.14 -29.74 -8.51
C SER A 73 -16.65 -29.96 -8.58
N THR A 74 -17.13 -31.03 -7.93
CA THR A 74 -18.55 -31.33 -7.76
C THR A 74 -19.16 -30.71 -6.50
N ASP A 75 -18.41 -29.84 -5.81
CA ASP A 75 -18.88 -29.13 -4.63
C ASP A 75 -20.17 -28.35 -4.94
N ALA A 76 -21.22 -28.59 -4.15
CA ALA A 76 -22.52 -27.98 -4.35
C ALA A 76 -22.49 -26.46 -4.21
N PHE A 77 -21.53 -25.91 -3.43
CA PHE A 77 -21.37 -24.46 -3.28
C PHE A 77 -21.04 -23.78 -4.62
N ASN A 78 -20.39 -24.48 -5.56
CA ASN A 78 -20.08 -23.90 -6.88
C ASN A 78 -21.34 -23.67 -7.75
N ASN A 79 -22.51 -24.08 -7.27
CA ASN A 79 -23.82 -23.81 -7.86
C ASN A 79 -24.53 -22.63 -7.16
N VAL A 80 -23.91 -22.00 -6.16
CA VAL A 80 -24.47 -20.86 -5.44
C VAL A 80 -24.07 -19.55 -6.12
N GLY A 81 -25.02 -18.62 -6.21
CA GLY A 81 -24.77 -17.23 -6.53
C GLY A 81 -25.23 -16.34 -5.37
N LEU A 82 -24.38 -15.41 -4.97
CA LEU A 82 -24.68 -14.46 -3.90
C LEU A 82 -24.68 -13.05 -4.49
N ALA A 83 -25.60 -12.20 -4.04
CA ALA A 83 -25.60 -10.78 -4.39
C ALA A 83 -26.28 -9.97 -3.29
N ASN A 84 -25.67 -8.85 -2.90
CA ASN A 84 -26.14 -8.04 -1.78
C ASN A 84 -26.40 -8.88 -0.52
N GLU A 85 -25.43 -9.75 -0.21
CA GLU A 85 -25.46 -10.68 0.90
C GLU A 85 -24.36 -10.34 1.90
N LYS A 86 -24.63 -10.59 3.18
CA LYS A 86 -23.58 -10.63 4.21
C LYS A 86 -23.08 -12.07 4.33
N PHE A 87 -22.05 -12.38 3.57
CA PHE A 87 -21.46 -13.72 3.50
C PHE A 87 -20.31 -13.89 4.49
N THR A 88 -20.49 -14.81 5.43
CA THR A 88 -19.51 -15.11 6.47
C THR A 88 -18.90 -16.48 6.25
N ILE A 89 -17.58 -16.56 6.10
CA ILE A 89 -16.83 -17.81 6.18
C ILE A 89 -16.54 -18.05 7.66
N LEU A 90 -17.12 -19.11 8.25
CA LEU A 90 -16.99 -19.36 9.68
C LEU A 90 -15.58 -19.85 10.07
N ASN A 91 -15.27 -19.72 11.36
CA ASN A 91 -14.02 -20.21 11.94
C ASN A 91 -13.81 -21.71 11.64
N GLY A 92 -12.58 -22.09 11.33
CA GLY A 92 -12.21 -23.49 11.05
C GLY A 92 -12.70 -23.99 9.69
N ARG A 93 -13.17 -23.11 8.81
CA ARG A 93 -13.56 -23.44 7.41
C ARG A 93 -12.55 -22.88 6.42
N THR A 94 -12.40 -23.60 5.31
CA THR A 94 -11.49 -23.26 4.22
C THR A 94 -12.24 -23.14 2.90
N VAL A 95 -12.06 -22.03 2.21
CA VAL A 95 -12.41 -21.88 0.79
C VAL A 95 -11.13 -22.01 -0.02
N SER A 96 -11.08 -22.96 -0.95
CA SER A 96 -9.85 -23.30 -1.67
C SER A 96 -10.02 -23.39 -3.18
N SER A 97 -8.94 -23.12 -3.91
CA SER A 97 -8.80 -23.38 -5.36
C SER A 97 -7.34 -23.62 -5.72
N ILE A 98 -7.12 -24.44 -6.75
CA ILE A 98 -5.82 -24.63 -7.44
C ILE A 98 -5.86 -24.19 -8.91
N ASP A 99 -6.95 -23.56 -9.35
CA ASP A 99 -7.13 -23.02 -10.71
C ASP A 99 -7.25 -21.48 -10.75
N GLY A 100 -6.94 -20.83 -9.64
CA GLY A 100 -6.97 -19.38 -9.47
C GLY A 100 -8.38 -18.80 -9.32
N THR A 101 -9.39 -19.63 -9.03
CA THR A 101 -10.78 -19.22 -8.87
C THR A 101 -11.06 -18.77 -7.44
N GLY A 102 -11.31 -17.47 -7.25
CA GLY A 102 -11.80 -16.93 -5.98
C GLY A 102 -13.31 -16.72 -5.93
N LEU A 103 -13.77 -16.03 -4.89
CA LEU A 103 -15.16 -15.64 -4.71
C LEU A 103 -15.41 -14.24 -5.27
N ALA A 104 -16.57 -14.04 -5.90
CA ALA A 104 -17.00 -12.75 -6.40
C ALA A 104 -18.45 -12.45 -5.99
N MET A 105 -18.69 -11.21 -5.53
CA MET A 105 -20.02 -10.73 -5.17
C MET A 105 -20.23 -9.28 -5.56
N GLY A 106 -21.40 -9.01 -6.13
CA GLY A 106 -21.83 -7.65 -6.46
C GLY A 106 -23.08 -7.27 -5.68
N SER A 107 -23.25 -5.97 -5.48
CA SER A 107 -24.48 -5.42 -4.94
C SER A 107 -25.57 -5.35 -6.01
N LEU A 108 -26.82 -5.46 -5.58
CA LEU A 108 -27.98 -5.26 -6.44
C LEU A 108 -28.27 -3.77 -6.62
N ALA A 109 -29.02 -3.41 -7.66
CA ALA A 109 -29.43 -2.03 -7.91
C ALA A 109 -30.25 -1.39 -6.77
N THR A 110 -30.79 -2.23 -5.87
CA THR A 110 -31.54 -1.82 -4.67
C THR A 110 -30.65 -1.49 -3.47
N ALA A 111 -29.34 -1.75 -3.54
CA ALA A 111 -28.42 -1.47 -2.44
C ALA A 111 -28.30 0.04 -2.20
N THR A 112 -28.60 0.46 -0.97
CA THR A 112 -28.54 1.87 -0.56
C THR A 112 -27.17 2.27 0.00
N ASP A 113 -26.38 1.28 0.44
CA ASP A 113 -25.01 1.44 0.90
C ASP A 113 -24.21 0.13 0.69
N ASN A 114 -22.89 0.24 0.79
CA ASN A 114 -21.93 -0.86 0.58
C ASN A 114 -21.77 -1.79 1.81
N THR A 115 -22.57 -1.62 2.86
CA THR A 115 -22.57 -2.50 4.04
C THR A 115 -23.60 -3.62 3.89
N THR A 116 -24.50 -3.53 2.92
CA THR A 116 -25.47 -4.60 2.62
C THR A 116 -24.87 -5.75 1.80
N ASN A 117 -23.70 -5.55 1.20
CA ASN A 117 -22.94 -6.53 0.44
C ASN A 117 -21.58 -6.75 1.12
N GLN A 118 -21.34 -7.88 1.78
CA GLN A 118 -20.14 -8.09 2.57
C GLN A 118 -19.53 -9.49 2.45
N TYR A 119 -18.20 -9.52 2.47
CA TYR A 119 -17.43 -10.69 2.88
C TYR A 119 -16.95 -10.50 4.32
N ILE A 120 -17.21 -11.48 5.19
CA ILE A 120 -16.64 -11.58 6.53
C ILE A 120 -15.84 -12.89 6.60
N ASN A 121 -14.53 -12.80 6.45
CA ASN A 121 -13.66 -13.98 6.47
C ASN A 121 -13.12 -14.24 7.88
N LYS A 122 -13.70 -15.23 8.58
CA LYS A 122 -13.17 -15.77 9.84
C LYS A 122 -12.43 -17.11 9.64
N GLY A 123 -12.52 -17.68 8.44
CA GLY A 123 -11.85 -18.91 8.05
C GLY A 123 -10.57 -18.65 7.26
N ILE A 124 -10.22 -19.58 6.39
CA ILE A 124 -9.07 -19.48 5.48
C ILE A 124 -9.58 -19.40 4.05
N VAL A 125 -9.08 -18.44 3.28
CA VAL A 125 -9.26 -18.39 1.83
C VAL A 125 -7.91 -18.68 1.18
N ASN A 126 -7.77 -19.82 0.49
CA ASN A 126 -6.51 -20.29 -0.07
C ASN A 126 -6.63 -20.55 -1.58
N ILE A 127 -6.17 -19.59 -2.40
CA ILE A 127 -6.35 -19.60 -3.85
C ILE A 127 -4.97 -19.71 -4.52
N THR A 128 -4.73 -20.84 -5.17
CA THR A 128 -3.51 -21.13 -5.91
C THR A 128 -3.80 -21.41 -7.38
N GLY A 129 -2.77 -21.47 -8.22
CA GLY A 129 -2.90 -21.63 -9.68
C GLY A 129 -3.34 -20.36 -10.39
N GLY A 130 -3.21 -19.20 -9.73
CA GLY A 130 -3.58 -17.90 -10.29
C GLY A 130 -2.61 -17.41 -11.38
N ASN A 131 -3.05 -16.40 -12.14
CA ASN A 131 -2.21 -15.71 -13.11
C ASN A 131 -2.47 -14.20 -13.02
N PHE A 132 -1.59 -13.49 -12.31
CA PHE A 132 -1.74 -12.07 -12.05
C PHE A 132 -1.76 -11.24 -13.34
N ALA A 133 -0.86 -11.53 -14.28
CA ALA A 133 -0.69 -10.76 -15.51
C ALA A 133 -1.91 -10.79 -16.44
N THR A 134 -2.67 -11.89 -16.49
CA THR A 134 -3.77 -12.07 -17.46
C THR A 134 -5.16 -12.04 -16.82
N LYS A 135 -5.30 -12.52 -15.58
CA LYS A 135 -6.60 -12.69 -14.94
C LYS A 135 -6.76 -11.84 -13.68
N GLY A 136 -5.67 -11.30 -13.12
CA GLY A 136 -5.64 -10.72 -11.78
C GLY A 136 -5.85 -11.75 -10.66
N SER A 137 -6.71 -12.76 -10.87
CA SER A 137 -7.01 -13.87 -9.94
C SER A 137 -7.27 -13.40 -8.50
N PRO A 138 -8.33 -12.60 -8.27
CA PRO A 138 -8.68 -12.16 -6.91
C PRO A 138 -9.21 -13.32 -6.09
N ALA A 139 -8.76 -13.46 -4.85
CA ALA A 139 -9.30 -14.46 -3.92
C ALA A 139 -10.69 -14.06 -3.40
N LEU A 140 -10.86 -12.78 -3.03
CA LEU A 140 -12.15 -12.18 -2.77
C LEU A 140 -12.31 -10.93 -3.63
N SER A 141 -13.38 -10.86 -4.42
CA SER A 141 -13.72 -9.71 -5.26
C SER A 141 -15.09 -9.17 -4.90
N ILE A 142 -15.18 -7.86 -4.67
CA ILE A 142 -16.44 -7.20 -4.35
C ILE A 142 -16.69 -5.94 -5.18
N ALA A 143 -17.95 -5.70 -5.53
CA ALA A 143 -18.40 -4.48 -6.18
C ALA A 143 -19.47 -3.79 -5.33
N TYR A 144 -19.26 -2.52 -5.02
CA TYR A 144 -20.09 -1.73 -4.10
C TYR A 144 -20.35 -2.44 -2.76
N GLY A 145 -19.31 -2.99 -2.14
CA GLY A 145 -19.44 -3.77 -0.90
C GLY A 145 -18.24 -3.65 0.04
N THR A 146 -18.23 -4.43 1.11
CA THR A 146 -17.16 -4.44 2.11
C THR A 146 -16.51 -5.82 2.25
N ILE A 147 -15.18 -5.89 2.23
CA ILE A 147 -14.42 -7.10 2.61
C ILE A 147 -13.81 -6.89 3.99
N ASN A 148 -14.16 -7.74 4.95
CA ASN A 148 -13.58 -7.80 6.27
C ASN A 148 -12.80 -9.11 6.41
N ASN A 149 -11.47 -9.05 6.34
CA ASN A 149 -10.60 -10.18 6.63
C ASN A 149 -10.25 -10.21 8.12
N GLU A 150 -10.83 -11.17 8.85
CA GLU A 150 -10.59 -11.38 10.29
C GLU A 150 -9.62 -12.53 10.58
N ASN A 151 -9.22 -13.30 9.56
CA ASN A 151 -8.27 -14.40 9.70
C ASN A 151 -7.30 -14.46 8.51
N GLU A 152 -7.36 -15.43 7.59
CA GLU A 152 -6.28 -15.62 6.61
C GLU A 152 -6.76 -15.68 5.15
N ILE A 153 -6.05 -14.93 4.29
CA ILE A 153 -6.12 -15.03 2.83
C ILE A 153 -4.72 -15.37 2.32
N ILE A 154 -4.62 -16.44 1.52
CA ILE A 154 -3.39 -16.93 0.90
C ILE A 154 -3.62 -17.00 -0.60
N VAL A 155 -2.74 -16.35 -1.36
CA VAL A 155 -2.74 -16.37 -2.83
C VAL A 155 -1.33 -16.62 -3.32
N ASP A 156 -1.16 -17.45 -4.36
CA ASP A 156 0.15 -17.60 -4.98
C ASP A 156 0.47 -16.42 -5.91
N SER A 157 -0.30 -16.29 -6.99
CA SER A 157 -0.16 -15.30 -8.05
C SER A 157 -1.51 -14.63 -8.28
N GLY A 158 -1.74 -13.46 -7.70
CA GLY A 158 -3.02 -12.78 -7.86
C GLY A 158 -3.28 -11.65 -6.86
N ILE A 159 -4.55 -11.43 -6.53
CA ILE A 159 -4.98 -10.36 -5.60
C ILE A 159 -5.62 -10.98 -4.37
N GLY A 160 -5.22 -10.59 -3.16
CA GLY A 160 -5.85 -11.05 -1.92
C GLY A 160 -7.31 -10.58 -1.81
N ALA A 161 -7.51 -9.27 -1.76
CA ALA A 161 -8.84 -8.67 -1.80
C ALA A 161 -8.91 -7.57 -2.86
N TYR A 162 -9.95 -7.63 -3.68
CA TYR A 162 -10.19 -6.73 -4.80
C TYR A 162 -11.54 -6.01 -4.67
N GLY A 163 -11.52 -4.69 -4.81
CA GLY A 163 -12.70 -3.84 -4.64
C GLY A 163 -12.90 -2.84 -5.77
N ILE A 164 -14.14 -2.70 -6.25
CA ILE A 164 -14.51 -1.68 -7.26
C ILE A 164 -15.81 -0.98 -6.89
N ASN A 165 -16.13 0.11 -7.60
CA ASN A 165 -17.38 0.85 -7.49
C ASN A 165 -17.68 1.28 -6.05
N GLY A 166 -16.73 1.89 -5.34
CA GLY A 166 -16.99 2.31 -3.96
C GLY A 166 -16.98 1.15 -2.97
N SER A 167 -16.03 0.22 -3.12
CA SER A 167 -15.85 -0.87 -2.16
C SER A 167 -14.82 -0.55 -1.08
N SER A 168 -15.10 -1.00 0.14
CA SER A 168 -14.18 -0.92 1.28
C SER A 168 -13.49 -2.25 1.54
N LEU A 169 -12.17 -2.22 1.73
CA LEU A 169 -11.35 -3.40 1.98
C LEU A 169 -10.61 -3.26 3.31
N HIS A 170 -10.93 -4.11 4.28
CA HIS A 170 -10.35 -4.10 5.62
C HIS A 170 -9.63 -5.42 5.90
N ASN A 171 -8.32 -5.34 6.14
CA ASN A 171 -7.56 -6.42 6.77
C ASN A 171 -7.48 -6.12 8.27
N ASN A 172 -8.32 -6.77 9.07
CA ASN A 172 -8.47 -6.46 10.50
C ASN A 172 -7.23 -6.87 11.30
N THR A 173 -7.18 -6.52 12.59
CA THR A 173 -6.02 -6.78 13.48
C THR A 173 -5.53 -8.24 13.47
N ASN A 174 -6.44 -9.20 13.44
CA ASN A 174 -6.11 -10.64 13.34
C ASN A 174 -5.94 -11.12 11.89
N GLY A 175 -6.27 -10.26 10.93
CA GLY A 175 -6.21 -10.50 9.51
C GLY A 175 -4.78 -10.61 8.99
N LYS A 176 -4.54 -11.62 8.17
CA LYS A 176 -3.31 -11.85 7.44
C LYS A 176 -3.63 -12.08 5.97
N ILE A 177 -2.93 -11.34 5.11
CA ILE A 177 -2.95 -11.54 3.66
C ILE A 177 -1.55 -11.93 3.22
N SER A 178 -1.41 -13.04 2.51
CA SER A 178 -0.14 -13.56 2.00
C SER A 178 -0.21 -13.77 0.49
N ILE A 179 0.64 -13.07 -0.26
CA ILE A 179 0.86 -13.30 -1.69
C ILE A 179 2.23 -13.95 -1.83
N THR A 180 2.33 -15.18 -2.34
CA THR A 180 3.57 -15.97 -2.25
C THR A 180 4.48 -15.92 -3.48
N THR A 181 3.97 -15.45 -4.62
CA THR A 181 4.72 -15.42 -5.89
C THR A 181 4.69 -14.05 -6.56
N GLU A 182 3.52 -13.52 -6.89
CA GLU A 182 3.39 -12.17 -7.50
C GLU A 182 1.97 -11.61 -7.32
N GLY A 183 1.84 -10.29 -7.21
CA GLY A 183 0.54 -9.63 -7.28
C GLY A 183 0.30 -8.58 -6.21
N ALA A 184 -0.94 -8.50 -5.70
CA ALA A 184 -1.35 -7.46 -4.76
C ALA A 184 -2.05 -7.98 -3.51
N GLY A 185 -1.72 -7.45 -2.33
CA GLY A 185 -2.43 -7.79 -1.09
C GLY A 185 -3.87 -7.24 -1.10
N LEU A 186 -3.98 -5.92 -1.18
CA LEU A 186 -5.23 -5.18 -1.36
C LEU A 186 -5.15 -4.38 -2.67
N ALA A 187 -6.19 -4.44 -3.50
CA ALA A 187 -6.26 -3.59 -4.69
C ALA A 187 -7.67 -3.04 -4.89
N ALA A 188 -7.78 -1.74 -5.11
CA ALA A 188 -9.07 -1.12 -5.38
C ALA A 188 -8.99 0.11 -6.28
N PHE A 189 -10.07 0.38 -6.99
CA PHE A 189 -10.23 1.55 -7.84
C PHE A 189 -11.34 2.45 -7.27
N ALA A 190 -11.01 3.70 -6.99
CA ALA A 190 -11.98 4.65 -6.45
C ALA A 190 -12.98 5.10 -7.51
N SER A 191 -14.25 5.28 -7.12
CA SER A 191 -15.31 5.60 -8.07
C SER A 191 -15.30 7.06 -8.48
N ALA A 192 -15.18 7.29 -9.79
CA ALA A 192 -15.17 8.61 -10.39
C ALA A 192 -16.64 9.06 -10.64
N LYS A 193 -17.30 9.71 -9.68
CA LYS A 193 -18.65 10.29 -9.88
C LYS A 193 -18.75 11.74 -9.38
N ASN A 194 -19.57 12.54 -10.09
CA ASN A 194 -19.73 14.00 -10.01
C ASN A 194 -20.18 14.59 -8.65
N SER A 195 -20.25 13.79 -7.60
CA SER A 195 -20.48 14.23 -6.22
C SER A 195 -20.15 13.07 -5.30
N LEU A 196 -19.64 13.38 -4.11
CA LEU A 196 -19.53 12.43 -3.01
C LEU A 196 -20.85 11.64 -2.93
N LEU A 197 -20.81 10.32 -3.11
CA LEU A 197 -21.79 9.53 -2.37
C LEU A 197 -21.43 9.80 -0.90
N PRO A 198 -22.37 10.30 -0.08
CA PRO A 198 -22.14 10.28 1.34
C PRO A 198 -21.83 8.83 1.70
N TYR A 199 -20.88 8.63 2.61
CA TYR A 199 -20.40 7.33 3.13
C TYR A 199 -19.21 6.69 2.36
N GLU A 200 -18.03 6.83 2.98
CA GLU A 200 -16.95 5.84 3.19
C GLU A 200 -16.61 4.78 2.12
N THR A 201 -16.79 5.09 0.84
CA THR A 201 -16.88 4.05 -0.18
C THR A 201 -15.53 3.58 -0.74
N ASP A 202 -14.42 4.33 -0.61
CA ASP A 202 -13.14 3.94 -1.25
C ASP A 202 -11.98 3.75 -0.24
N LYS A 203 -12.22 2.98 0.83
CA LYS A 203 -11.25 2.76 1.92
C LYS A 203 -10.51 1.43 1.80
N LYS A 204 -9.19 1.49 2.02
CA LYS A 204 -8.29 0.34 2.02
C LYS A 204 -7.49 0.39 3.30
N ILE A 205 -7.90 -0.39 4.28
CA ILE A 205 -7.39 -0.31 5.65
C ILE A 205 -6.65 -1.60 5.99
N ASN A 206 -5.41 -1.46 6.45
CA ASN A 206 -4.64 -2.55 7.02
C ASN A 206 -4.40 -2.32 8.51
N ASP A 207 -5.15 -3.03 9.34
CA ASP A 207 -4.92 -3.19 10.79
C ASP A 207 -4.13 -4.47 11.10
N GLY A 208 -4.14 -5.43 10.19
CA GLY A 208 -3.44 -6.71 10.28
C GLY A 208 -2.07 -6.72 9.61
N THR A 209 -1.66 -7.89 9.13
CA THR A 209 -0.38 -8.05 8.40
C THR A 209 -0.61 -8.37 6.92
N ILE A 210 0.12 -7.67 6.06
CA ILE A 210 0.20 -7.98 4.63
C ILE A 210 1.63 -8.44 4.32
N ASN A 211 1.79 -9.67 3.82
CA ASN A 211 3.05 -10.22 3.34
C ASN A 211 2.95 -10.47 1.85
N VAL A 212 3.80 -9.82 1.07
CA VAL A 212 3.78 -9.97 -0.39
C VAL A 212 5.18 -10.31 -0.88
N ALA A 213 5.26 -11.46 -1.54
CA ALA A 213 6.40 -11.90 -2.30
C ALA A 213 6.26 -11.51 -3.77
N GLY A 214 7.36 -11.70 -4.51
CA GLY A 214 7.42 -11.38 -5.93
C GLY A 214 7.99 -10.03 -6.24
N ASP A 215 8.79 -10.01 -7.29
CA ASP A 215 9.35 -8.78 -7.82
C ASP A 215 8.24 -7.92 -8.42
N LYS A 216 8.33 -6.60 -8.22
CA LYS A 216 7.34 -5.62 -8.71
C LYS A 216 5.91 -5.83 -8.18
N SER A 217 5.72 -6.65 -7.16
CA SER A 217 4.44 -6.81 -6.45
C SER A 217 4.09 -5.58 -5.61
N ILE A 218 2.83 -5.50 -5.18
CA ILE A 218 2.30 -4.35 -4.45
C ILE A 218 1.61 -4.80 -3.15
N GLY A 219 1.89 -4.16 -2.01
CA GLY A 219 1.16 -4.45 -0.77
C GLY A 219 -0.29 -3.97 -0.85
N ILE A 220 -0.45 -2.65 -1.05
CA ILE A 220 -1.73 -1.98 -1.24
C ILE A 220 -1.68 -1.14 -2.52
N TYR A 221 -2.58 -1.41 -3.46
CA TYR A 221 -2.78 -0.62 -4.66
C TYR A 221 -4.08 0.20 -4.58
N ALA A 222 -3.99 1.50 -4.87
CA ALA A 222 -5.16 2.32 -5.11
C ALA A 222 -4.93 3.39 -6.18
N GLU A 223 -5.93 3.53 -7.04
CA GLU A 223 -5.98 4.58 -8.05
C GLU A 223 -7.37 5.21 -8.07
N THR A 224 -7.40 6.53 -8.02
CA THR A 224 -8.61 7.32 -8.29
C THR A 224 -8.57 7.72 -9.76
N ASN A 225 -9.47 7.14 -10.55
CA ASN A 225 -9.56 7.50 -11.96
C ASN A 225 -10.17 8.89 -12.12
N GLU A 226 -9.60 9.70 -13.01
CA GLU A 226 -10.19 10.96 -13.45
C GLU A 226 -11.59 10.69 -14.06
N VAL A 227 -12.60 11.44 -13.63
CA VAL A 227 -13.77 11.63 -14.49
C VAL A 227 -13.32 12.53 -15.64
N ALA A 228 -13.20 11.99 -16.85
CA ALA A 228 -13.15 12.84 -18.03
C ALA A 228 -14.38 13.74 -17.99
N SER A 229 -14.19 15.04 -17.77
CA SER A 229 -15.32 15.96 -17.70
C SER A 229 -16.10 15.89 -19.00
N HIS A 230 -17.43 15.86 -18.92
CA HIS A 230 -18.30 15.95 -20.10
C HIS A 230 -18.17 17.31 -20.82
N SER A 231 -17.42 18.26 -20.24
CA SER A 231 -17.33 19.66 -20.71
C SER A 231 -15.91 20.13 -21.07
N GLY A 232 -14.92 19.24 -21.15
CA GLY A 232 -13.53 19.61 -21.49
C GLY A 232 -12.79 20.47 -20.44
N VAL A 233 -13.31 20.56 -19.21
CA VAL A 233 -12.67 21.27 -18.09
C VAL A 233 -12.25 20.24 -17.03
N PRO A 234 -10.94 19.95 -16.84
CA PRO A 234 -10.48 19.05 -15.79
C PRO A 234 -11.05 19.52 -14.44
N TYR A 235 -11.82 18.67 -13.76
CA TYR A 235 -12.16 18.94 -12.36
C TYR A 235 -10.87 18.83 -11.56
N PRO A 236 -10.52 19.82 -10.72
CA PRO A 236 -9.35 19.68 -9.86
C PRO A 236 -9.62 18.52 -8.90
N LEU A 237 -8.87 17.43 -9.08
CA LEU A 237 -8.77 16.34 -8.12
C LEU A 237 -8.32 16.95 -6.80
N ASN A 238 -9.24 17.23 -5.89
CA ASN A 238 -8.84 17.31 -4.50
C ASN A 238 -8.55 15.87 -4.07
N SER A 239 -7.42 15.63 -3.39
CA SER A 239 -6.89 14.32 -3.00
C SER A 239 -7.79 13.50 -2.03
N ARG A 240 -9.10 13.77 -1.98
CA ARG A 240 -10.04 13.39 -0.91
C ARG A 240 -11.05 12.31 -1.31
N GLN A 241 -10.89 11.66 -2.45
CA GLN A 241 -11.90 10.71 -2.96
C GLN A 241 -11.64 9.26 -2.54
N GLY A 242 -10.38 8.84 -2.39
CA GLY A 242 -10.03 7.52 -1.88
C GLY A 242 -9.06 7.58 -0.70
N LEU A 243 -9.16 6.63 0.22
CA LEU A 243 -8.32 6.52 1.42
C LEU A 243 -7.55 5.20 1.41
N ILE A 244 -6.25 5.29 1.65
CA ILE A 244 -5.41 4.17 2.09
C ILE A 244 -5.00 4.45 3.53
N LYS A 245 -5.16 3.48 4.41
CA LYS A 245 -4.69 3.56 5.79
C LYS A 245 -3.89 2.32 6.14
N ASN A 246 -2.64 2.52 6.57
CA ASN A 246 -1.85 1.43 7.14
C ASN A 246 -1.65 1.72 8.62
N ASN A 247 -2.22 0.88 9.49
CA ASN A 247 -2.13 0.94 10.95
C ASN A 247 -1.14 -0.08 11.53
N ASN A 248 -0.60 -0.96 10.68
CA ASN A 248 0.24 -2.07 11.10
C ASN A 248 1.25 -2.43 9.98
N LYS A 249 1.66 -3.69 9.89
CA LYS A 249 2.84 -4.09 9.11
C LYS A 249 2.53 -4.47 7.67
N ILE A 250 3.37 -3.98 6.75
CA ILE A 250 3.47 -4.46 5.36
C ILE A 250 4.89 -4.98 5.13
N VAL A 251 5.03 -6.21 4.66
CA VAL A 251 6.32 -6.84 4.36
C VAL A 251 6.37 -7.23 2.89
N MET A 252 7.22 -6.54 2.14
CA MET A 252 7.51 -6.83 0.74
C MET A 252 8.86 -7.55 0.67
N THR A 253 8.86 -8.81 0.23
CA THR A 253 10.10 -9.62 0.17
C THR A 253 10.76 -9.63 -1.21
N GLY A 254 10.01 -9.33 -2.27
CA GLY A 254 10.54 -9.23 -3.64
C GLY A 254 11.21 -7.89 -3.94
N ASP A 255 12.02 -7.89 -5.00
CA ASP A 255 12.75 -6.70 -5.44
C ASP A 255 11.85 -5.79 -6.30
N LYS A 256 12.13 -4.49 -6.30
CA LYS A 256 11.33 -3.47 -7.02
C LYS A 256 9.85 -3.44 -6.60
N ALA A 257 9.51 -4.11 -5.50
CA ALA A 257 8.16 -4.14 -4.97
C ALA A 257 7.80 -2.83 -4.27
N VAL A 258 6.50 -2.54 -4.18
CA VAL A 258 5.98 -1.31 -3.56
C VAL A 258 5.06 -1.65 -2.40
N GLY A 259 5.32 -1.14 -1.20
CA GLY A 259 4.46 -1.36 -0.05
C GLY A 259 3.06 -0.78 -0.27
N ILE A 260 2.99 0.52 -0.58
CA ILE A 260 1.76 1.24 -0.92
C ILE A 260 1.98 1.99 -2.23
N LEU A 261 1.19 1.67 -3.26
CA LEU A 261 1.16 2.40 -4.52
C LEU A 261 -0.15 3.19 -4.61
N SER A 262 -0.05 4.51 -4.53
CA SER A 262 -1.18 5.44 -4.44
C SER A 262 -1.15 6.45 -5.59
N LYS A 263 -2.26 6.52 -6.34
CA LYS A 263 -2.48 7.51 -7.39
C LYS A 263 -3.77 8.28 -7.15
N GLY A 264 -3.71 9.57 -6.82
CA GLY A 264 -4.91 10.38 -6.58
C GLY A 264 -5.69 10.04 -5.29
N ASN A 265 -5.04 9.49 -4.26
CA ASN A 265 -5.68 9.11 -2.98
C ASN A 265 -5.05 9.87 -1.80
N THR A 266 -5.74 9.89 -0.66
CA THR A 266 -5.14 10.20 0.65
C THR A 266 -4.51 8.94 1.24
N VAL A 267 -3.29 9.06 1.77
CA VAL A 267 -2.57 8.00 2.48
C VAL A 267 -2.38 8.41 3.94
N GLU A 268 -2.88 7.59 4.87
CA GLU A 268 -2.67 7.74 6.31
C GLU A 268 -1.75 6.63 6.83
N LEU A 269 -0.66 7.04 7.47
CA LEU A 269 0.35 6.14 8.02
C LEU A 269 0.33 6.19 9.55
N ASN A 270 0.07 5.06 10.18
CA ASN A 270 0.05 4.88 11.63
C ASN A 270 0.77 3.57 11.97
N GLY A 271 1.71 3.61 12.91
CA GLY A 271 2.63 2.52 13.14
C GLY A 271 3.43 2.67 14.43
N THR A 272 4.48 1.88 14.51
CA THR A 272 5.37 1.79 15.68
C THR A 272 6.53 2.77 15.63
N GLY A 273 6.80 3.37 14.46
CA GLY A 273 7.91 4.28 14.25
C GLY A 273 9.18 3.62 13.74
N SER A 274 9.18 2.30 13.53
CA SER A 274 10.31 1.57 12.95
C SER A 274 9.85 0.36 12.15
N SER A 275 10.35 0.22 10.92
CA SER A 275 10.13 -0.98 10.08
C SER A 275 8.66 -1.37 9.89
N ASP A 276 7.75 -0.38 9.89
CA ASP A 276 6.31 -0.55 9.69
C ASP A 276 6.00 -1.02 8.25
N ILE A 277 6.79 -0.55 7.29
CA ILE A 277 6.87 -1.11 5.95
C ILE A 277 8.30 -1.57 5.67
N THR A 278 8.47 -2.83 5.27
CA THR A 278 9.75 -3.40 4.84
C THR A 278 9.73 -3.69 3.34
N VAL A 279 10.78 -3.33 2.61
CA VAL A 279 10.89 -3.56 1.17
C VAL A 279 12.24 -4.13 0.74
N GLY A 280 12.22 -4.88 -0.37
CA GLY A 280 13.40 -5.47 -1.02
C GLY A 280 14.30 -4.46 -1.74
N THR A 281 15.22 -4.97 -2.57
CA THR A 281 16.18 -4.16 -3.34
C THR A 281 15.43 -3.34 -4.41
N ASN A 282 15.76 -2.06 -4.57
CA ASN A 282 15.01 -1.08 -5.37
C ASN A 282 13.53 -0.95 -4.97
N GLY A 283 13.14 -1.43 -3.80
CA GLY A 283 11.76 -1.36 -3.33
C GLY A 283 11.38 0.04 -2.86
N ILE A 284 10.09 0.34 -2.87
CA ILE A 284 9.55 1.62 -2.41
C ILE A 284 8.53 1.37 -1.31
N GLY A 285 8.69 1.97 -0.13
CA GLY A 285 7.73 1.84 0.96
C GLY A 285 6.37 2.42 0.58
N VAL A 286 6.34 3.71 0.25
CA VAL A 286 5.16 4.42 -0.29
C VAL A 286 5.52 5.13 -1.58
N TYR A 287 4.82 4.82 -2.66
CA TYR A 287 4.83 5.59 -3.89
C TYR A 287 3.53 6.40 -3.97
N ALA A 288 3.65 7.73 -3.93
CA ALA A 288 2.54 8.66 -4.00
C ALA A 288 2.65 9.49 -5.29
N GLU A 289 1.62 9.42 -6.13
CA GLU A 289 1.46 10.24 -7.33
C GLU A 289 0.13 10.98 -7.31
N ASN A 290 0.17 12.32 -7.39
CA ASN A 290 -1.01 13.18 -7.18
C ASN A 290 -1.77 12.85 -5.87
N SER A 291 -1.05 12.40 -4.85
CA SER A 291 -1.60 11.90 -3.59
C SER A 291 -1.08 12.73 -2.40
N SER A 292 -1.90 12.86 -1.37
CA SER A 292 -1.48 13.49 -0.10
C SER A 292 -1.22 12.43 0.95
N THR A 293 -0.08 12.52 1.64
CA THR A 293 0.31 11.56 2.69
C THR A 293 0.37 12.23 4.06
N THR A 294 -0.20 11.61 5.09
CA THR A 294 -0.16 12.12 6.47
C THR A 294 0.36 11.03 7.41
N LEU A 295 1.26 11.41 8.32
CA LEU A 295 1.68 10.57 9.43
C LEU A 295 0.79 10.84 10.64
N LEU A 296 0.11 9.81 11.14
CA LEU A 296 -0.70 9.84 12.37
C LEU A 296 0.14 9.49 13.62
N SER A 297 1.25 8.77 13.42
CA SER A 297 2.28 8.47 14.41
C SER A 297 3.66 8.70 13.81
N ASP A 298 4.72 8.56 14.59
CA ASP A 298 6.04 8.30 14.00
C ASP A 298 5.96 7.03 13.17
N TYR A 299 6.69 6.97 12.05
CA TYR A 299 6.52 5.91 11.06
C TYR A 299 7.85 5.46 10.45
N GLY A 300 8.07 4.15 10.36
CA GLY A 300 9.35 3.60 9.95
C GLY A 300 9.32 2.80 8.64
N PHE A 301 10.37 2.98 7.84
CA PHE A 301 10.64 2.21 6.64
C PHE A 301 11.93 1.42 6.79
N GLU A 302 11.88 0.12 6.52
CA GLU A 302 13.07 -0.72 6.36
C GLU A 302 13.33 -0.98 4.88
N VAL A 303 14.47 -0.53 4.36
CA VAL A 303 14.82 -0.60 2.94
C VAL A 303 16.16 -1.30 2.71
N LYS A 304 16.28 -1.98 1.57
CA LYS A 304 17.55 -2.53 1.06
C LYS A 304 18.17 -1.61 0.01
N ASP A 305 19.13 -2.13 -0.76
CA ASP A 305 19.92 -1.41 -1.76
C ASP A 305 19.01 -0.66 -2.75
N ASN A 306 19.30 0.62 -2.96
CA ASN A 306 18.54 1.54 -3.82
C ASN A 306 17.05 1.66 -3.43
N GLY A 307 16.67 1.21 -2.23
CA GLY A 307 15.30 1.31 -1.75
C GLY A 307 14.98 2.74 -1.29
N THR A 308 13.70 3.09 -1.38
CA THR A 308 13.18 4.40 -0.98
C THR A 308 12.06 4.23 0.05
N GLY A 309 12.07 4.99 1.15
CA GLY A 309 10.98 5.00 2.12
C GLY A 309 9.70 5.56 1.49
N ILE A 310 9.71 6.84 1.14
CA ILE A 310 8.58 7.53 0.47
C ILE A 310 9.07 8.20 -0.82
N PHE A 311 8.42 7.88 -1.93
CA PHE A 311 8.60 8.53 -3.22
C PHE A 311 7.38 9.42 -3.54
N LEU A 312 7.62 10.69 -3.81
CA LEU A 312 6.60 11.71 -4.03
C LEU A 312 6.71 12.27 -5.46
N LYS A 313 5.64 12.13 -6.24
CA LYS A 313 5.51 12.71 -7.58
C LYS A 313 4.25 13.56 -7.62
N ASN A 314 4.41 14.88 -7.84
CA ASN A 314 3.28 15.83 -7.75
C ASN A 314 2.45 15.63 -6.45
N SER A 315 3.15 15.31 -5.37
CA SER A 315 2.59 14.82 -4.10
C SER A 315 3.31 15.50 -2.96
N PHE A 316 2.69 15.51 -1.78
CA PHE A 316 3.26 16.15 -0.59
C PHE A 316 2.90 15.40 0.68
N LEU A 317 3.71 15.60 1.72
CA LEU A 317 3.38 15.21 3.08
C LEU A 317 2.61 16.35 3.75
N ILE A 318 1.51 16.02 4.42
CA ILE A 318 0.76 16.95 5.26
C ILE A 318 1.53 17.10 6.57
N PRO A 319 1.85 18.32 7.02
CA PRO A 319 2.54 18.55 8.28
C PRO A 319 1.79 17.93 9.46
N SER A 320 2.47 17.07 10.24
CA SER A 320 1.87 16.40 11.40
C SER A 320 2.73 16.43 12.67
N GLY A 321 3.95 16.98 12.60
CA GLY A 321 4.91 16.98 13.71
C GLY A 321 5.39 15.58 14.10
N LYS A 322 5.38 14.63 13.15
CA LYS A 322 5.84 13.25 13.31
C LYS A 322 7.14 13.01 12.53
N THR A 323 7.85 11.97 12.92
CA THR A 323 9.14 11.59 12.33
C THR A 323 8.99 10.38 11.42
N VAL A 324 9.70 10.41 10.28
CA VAL A 324 9.96 9.25 9.43
C VAL A 324 11.31 8.64 9.81
N GLU A 325 11.34 7.38 10.21
CA GLU A 325 12.59 6.62 10.31
C GLU A 325 12.89 5.90 8.99
N ILE A 326 14.10 6.07 8.46
CA ILE A 326 14.64 5.26 7.38
C ILE A 326 15.74 4.35 7.92
N LYS A 327 15.42 3.06 8.01
CA LYS A 327 16.34 2.01 8.44
C LYS A 327 16.85 1.25 7.23
N TYR A 328 18.14 1.34 6.99
CA TYR A 328 18.79 0.66 5.87
C TYR A 328 19.39 -0.68 6.32
N THR A 329 18.94 -1.78 5.70
CA THR A 329 19.35 -3.17 6.01
C THR A 329 19.86 -3.94 4.78
N GLY A 330 20.31 -3.20 3.75
CA GLY A 330 20.89 -3.76 2.54
C GLY A 330 22.34 -4.26 2.69
N SER A 331 23.12 -4.16 1.61
CA SER A 331 24.54 -4.51 1.58
C SER A 331 25.42 -3.49 2.33
N THR A 332 26.65 -3.88 2.68
CA THR A 332 27.62 -2.99 3.35
C THR A 332 28.22 -1.91 2.44
N THR A 333 27.84 -1.88 1.16
CA THR A 333 28.29 -0.90 0.17
C THR A 333 27.15 -0.11 -0.48
N GLY A 334 25.91 -0.54 -0.30
CA GLY A 334 24.75 0.07 -0.91
C GLY A 334 24.23 1.29 -0.14
N THR A 335 23.12 1.84 -0.62
CA THR A 335 22.48 3.02 -0.04
C THR A 335 20.96 2.86 -0.10
N GLY A 336 20.25 3.65 0.71
CA GLY A 336 18.80 3.79 0.69
C GLY A 336 18.42 5.24 0.94
N VAL A 337 17.23 5.63 0.48
CA VAL A 337 16.70 6.99 0.57
C VAL A 337 15.50 7.02 1.50
N GLY A 338 15.43 7.99 2.40
CA GLY A 338 14.26 8.23 3.25
C GLY A 338 13.10 8.79 2.44
N LEU A 339 13.18 10.08 2.08
CA LEU A 339 12.18 10.77 1.28
C LEU A 339 12.76 11.19 -0.08
N PHE A 340 12.06 10.85 -1.15
CA PHE A 340 12.38 11.29 -2.51
C PHE A 340 11.28 12.23 -3.03
N TYR A 341 11.63 13.50 -3.21
CA TYR A 341 10.85 14.50 -3.94
C TYR A 341 11.20 14.54 -5.43
N ASN A 342 10.26 14.15 -6.28
CA ASN A 342 10.40 14.27 -7.74
C ASN A 342 9.82 15.61 -8.21
N ALA A 343 10.68 16.49 -8.72
CA ALA A 343 10.42 17.89 -9.13
C ALA A 343 10.24 18.89 -7.97
N GLY A 344 11.13 18.86 -6.98
CA GLY A 344 11.12 19.78 -5.84
C GLY A 344 9.94 19.56 -4.88
N GLY A 345 9.67 20.54 -4.01
CA GLY A 345 8.58 20.47 -3.03
C GLY A 345 8.98 21.03 -1.67
N THR A 346 8.12 20.83 -0.67
CA THR A 346 8.39 21.25 0.71
C THR A 346 8.45 20.04 1.63
N ASN A 347 9.53 19.91 2.39
CA ASN A 347 9.61 18.99 3.51
C ASN A 347 9.31 19.71 4.82
N THR A 348 8.36 19.17 5.58
CA THR A 348 8.00 19.60 6.94
C THR A 348 8.00 18.41 7.91
N THR A 349 8.57 17.29 7.50
CA THR A 349 8.58 16.04 8.26
C THR A 349 10.00 15.75 8.70
N ASP A 350 10.17 15.46 9.99
CA ASP A 350 11.46 15.07 10.53
C ASP A 350 11.87 13.71 9.96
N VAL A 351 13.15 13.54 9.62
CA VAL A 351 13.69 12.29 9.10
C VAL A 351 14.84 11.81 9.98
N LYS A 352 14.76 10.55 10.39
CA LYS A 352 15.79 9.87 11.19
C LYS A 352 16.42 8.74 10.38
N LEU A 353 17.73 8.76 10.22
CA LEU A 353 18.51 7.79 9.47
C LEU A 353 19.08 6.73 10.41
N VAL A 354 18.89 5.46 10.06
CA VAL A 354 19.47 4.30 10.77
C VAL A 354 20.26 3.46 9.77
N ASN A 355 21.59 3.57 9.80
CA ASN A 355 22.50 2.73 9.02
C ASN A 355 22.77 1.40 9.76
N ALA A 356 21.81 0.48 9.71
CA ALA A 356 21.83 -0.72 10.57
C ALA A 356 22.95 -1.72 10.23
N VAL A 357 23.51 -1.63 9.03
CA VAL A 357 24.54 -2.56 8.52
C VAL A 357 25.92 -1.89 8.37
N ASN A 358 26.11 -0.69 8.91
CA ASN A 358 27.35 0.09 8.77
C ASN A 358 27.78 0.24 7.29
N SER A 359 26.81 0.53 6.42
CA SER A 359 27.10 0.69 5.00
C SER A 359 28.07 1.84 4.74
N THR A 360 29.04 1.56 3.88
CA THR A 360 29.99 2.52 3.33
C THR A 360 29.38 3.34 2.17
N GLY A 361 28.15 3.03 1.74
CA GLY A 361 27.42 3.85 0.77
C GLY A 361 26.71 5.05 1.41
N GLY A 362 26.45 4.99 2.73
CA GLY A 362 25.70 6.01 3.48
C GLY A 362 24.19 5.97 3.21
N VAL A 363 23.39 6.25 4.23
CA VAL A 363 21.93 6.42 4.10
C VAL A 363 21.63 7.87 3.74
N VAL A 364 20.64 8.10 2.90
CA VAL A 364 20.22 9.45 2.46
C VAL A 364 18.92 9.82 3.14
N GLY A 365 18.86 10.98 3.80
CA GLY A 365 17.64 11.48 4.43
C GLY A 365 16.63 11.96 3.39
N LEU A 366 16.99 13.02 2.68
CA LEU A 366 16.20 13.62 1.61
C LEU A 366 16.94 13.52 0.28
N TYR A 367 16.22 13.14 -0.77
CA TYR A 367 16.68 13.20 -2.15
C TYR A 367 15.69 14.02 -2.98
N ALA A 368 16.18 14.93 -3.80
CA ALA A 368 15.34 15.61 -4.79
C ALA A 368 16.01 15.67 -6.16
N SER A 369 15.20 15.52 -7.20
CA SER A 369 15.68 15.63 -8.58
C SER A 369 14.58 16.09 -9.54
N ASN A 370 14.95 16.28 -10.80
CA ASN A 370 14.06 16.60 -11.92
C ASN A 370 13.40 17.99 -11.85
N GLY A 371 14.15 19.00 -11.42
CA GLY A 371 13.73 20.40 -11.46
C GLY A 371 13.13 20.92 -10.17
N GLY A 372 12.75 22.19 -10.18
CA GLY A 372 12.11 22.88 -9.07
C GLY A 372 13.08 23.22 -7.92
N VAL A 373 12.49 23.54 -6.77
CA VAL A 373 13.21 23.85 -5.53
C VAL A 373 12.68 22.93 -4.44
N LEU A 374 13.57 22.22 -3.75
CA LEU A 374 13.24 21.56 -2.49
C LEU A 374 13.40 22.60 -1.36
N THR A 375 12.36 22.80 -0.56
CA THR A 375 12.43 23.60 0.68
C THR A 375 12.35 22.66 1.87
N ASN A 376 13.43 22.55 2.65
CA ASN A 376 13.42 21.77 3.89
C ASN A 376 13.18 22.68 5.10
N ASN A 377 12.11 22.42 5.85
CA ASN A 377 11.76 23.13 7.09
C ASN A 377 11.84 22.24 8.33
N ALA A 378 12.27 20.99 8.19
CA ALA A 378 12.27 20.00 9.26
C ALA A 378 13.68 19.45 9.52
N SER A 379 13.82 18.64 10.57
CA SER A 379 15.09 18.04 10.93
C SER A 379 15.41 16.82 10.07
N VAL A 380 16.69 16.65 9.73
CA VAL A 380 17.24 15.42 9.19
C VAL A 380 18.37 14.99 10.11
N SER A 381 18.24 13.84 10.75
CA SER A 381 19.16 13.39 11.80
C SER A 381 19.62 11.95 11.61
N GLY A 382 20.84 11.64 12.03
CA GLY A 382 21.35 10.28 11.97
C GLY A 382 22.72 10.15 12.61
N ASP A 383 23.19 8.90 12.73
CA ASP A 383 24.57 8.67 13.14
C ASP A 383 25.55 9.08 12.04
N ASN A 384 25.32 8.64 10.80
CA ASN A 384 26.16 8.94 9.65
C ASN A 384 25.33 8.86 8.35
N GLY A 385 25.84 9.46 7.26
CA GLY A 385 25.20 9.41 5.94
C GLY A 385 25.19 10.74 5.21
N TYR A 386 24.15 10.94 4.42
CA TYR A 386 23.88 12.18 3.69
C TYR A 386 22.55 12.77 4.18
N GLY A 387 22.57 14.03 4.63
CA GLY A 387 21.36 14.69 5.09
C GLY A 387 20.41 14.93 3.92
N ILE A 388 20.83 15.78 2.99
CA ILE A 388 20.07 16.14 1.79
C ILE A 388 20.97 16.01 0.56
N ILE A 389 20.51 15.28 -0.44
CA ILE A 389 21.12 15.20 -1.76
C ILE A 389 20.18 15.80 -2.80
N ILE A 390 20.69 16.65 -3.68
CA ILE A 390 19.94 17.19 -4.82
C ILE A 390 20.65 16.93 -6.17
N GLU A 391 19.85 16.70 -7.21
CA GLU A 391 20.32 16.51 -8.59
C GLU A 391 19.35 17.13 -9.60
N GLY A 392 19.72 18.27 -10.19
CA GLY A 392 18.85 19.00 -11.11
C GLY A 392 17.71 19.76 -10.41
N THR A 393 17.82 19.96 -9.09
CA THR A 393 16.88 20.70 -8.23
C THR A 393 17.68 21.60 -7.31
N ASP A 394 17.24 22.82 -7.03
CA ASP A 394 17.88 23.69 -6.04
C ASP A 394 17.33 23.41 -4.63
N ILE A 395 18.06 23.82 -3.58
CA ILE A 395 17.65 23.59 -2.18
C ILE A 395 17.61 24.89 -1.38
N VAL A 396 16.55 25.04 -0.60
CA VAL A 396 16.44 25.99 0.52
C VAL A 396 16.32 25.19 1.81
N ASN A 397 17.39 25.14 2.60
CA ASN A 397 17.39 24.49 3.91
C ASN A 397 17.15 25.53 5.02
N ASN A 398 15.96 25.50 5.61
CA ASN A 398 15.60 26.23 6.83
C ASN A 398 15.62 25.33 8.07
N GLY A 399 15.57 24.01 7.88
CA GLY A 399 15.59 23.03 8.96
C GLY A 399 16.98 22.69 9.46
N THR A 400 17.04 21.77 10.42
CA THR A 400 18.30 21.29 11.03
C THR A 400 18.80 20.02 10.35
N VAL A 401 20.10 19.90 10.10
CA VAL A 401 20.72 18.65 9.65
C VAL A 401 21.78 18.22 10.67
N THR A 402 21.64 17.02 11.24
CA THR A 402 22.57 16.50 12.27
C THR A 402 23.08 15.11 11.92
N LEU A 403 24.38 14.95 11.67
CA LEU A 403 25.02 13.66 11.40
C LEU A 403 26.26 13.51 12.29
N ASN A 404 26.16 12.66 13.31
CA ASN A 404 27.12 12.66 14.43
C ASN A 404 28.54 12.19 14.06
N ASN A 405 28.66 11.32 13.07
CA ASN A 405 29.86 10.58 12.72
C ASN A 405 30.07 10.53 11.20
N PRO A 406 31.31 10.32 10.73
CA PRO A 406 31.57 10.02 9.32
C PRO A 406 30.96 8.67 8.92
N ILE A 407 30.74 8.49 7.63
CA ILE A 407 30.33 7.20 7.05
C ILE A 407 31.47 6.17 7.27
N PRO A 408 31.13 4.89 7.57
CA PRO A 408 32.11 3.82 7.71
C PRO A 408 33.11 3.75 6.54
N GLY A 409 34.35 3.36 6.85
CA GLY A 409 35.45 3.34 5.87
C GLY A 409 36.11 4.71 5.64
N ASN A 410 36.00 5.62 6.61
CA ASN A 410 36.53 7.00 6.54
C ASN A 410 35.94 7.83 5.38
N LYS A 411 34.70 7.55 4.98
CA LYS A 411 33.99 8.41 4.03
C LYS A 411 33.30 9.52 4.80
N SER A 412 33.25 10.72 4.22
CA SER A 412 32.62 11.86 4.86
C SER A 412 31.10 11.68 4.90
N SER A 413 30.51 11.92 6.07
CA SER A 413 29.10 12.31 6.10
C SER A 413 28.97 13.71 5.49
N VAL A 414 27.84 14.01 4.85
CA VAL A 414 27.61 15.32 4.23
C VAL A 414 26.24 15.85 4.62
N GLY A 415 26.20 17.08 5.15
CA GLY A 415 24.94 17.73 5.51
C GLY A 415 24.08 18.00 4.28
N LEU A 416 24.57 18.85 3.38
CA LEU A 416 23.95 19.16 2.09
C LEU A 416 24.90 18.83 0.94
N TYR A 417 24.42 18.09 -0.06
CA TYR A 417 25.22 17.64 -1.20
C TYR A 417 24.50 17.88 -2.54
N THR A 418 25.15 18.55 -3.50
CA THR A 418 24.67 18.58 -4.90
C THR A 418 25.47 17.62 -5.79
N ARG A 419 24.75 16.80 -6.58
CA ARG A 419 25.36 15.99 -7.64
C ARG A 419 25.53 16.78 -8.94
N GLY A 420 24.60 17.71 -9.20
CA GLY A 420 24.58 18.61 -10.35
C GLY A 420 24.96 20.06 -9.99
N ILE A 421 24.93 20.93 -11.01
CA ILE A 421 25.12 22.38 -10.89
C ILE A 421 23.79 22.98 -10.43
N ASN A 422 23.59 23.02 -9.12
CA ASN A 422 22.39 23.51 -8.46
C ASN A 422 22.77 24.38 -7.26
N ASP A 423 21.97 25.42 -7.04
CA ASP A 423 22.23 26.38 -5.98
C ASP A 423 21.76 25.84 -4.63
N ILE A 424 22.54 26.14 -3.60
CA ILE A 424 22.22 25.84 -2.20
C ILE A 424 21.97 27.15 -1.47
N THR A 425 20.82 27.26 -0.81
CA THR A 425 20.55 28.29 0.19
C THR A 425 20.37 27.63 1.55
N ASN A 426 21.23 27.96 2.52
CA ASN A 426 21.15 27.46 3.88
C ASN A 426 20.90 28.60 4.87
N THR A 427 19.75 28.56 5.54
CA THR A 427 19.39 29.45 6.65
C THR A 427 19.30 28.67 7.97
N GLY A 428 19.17 27.34 7.92
CA GLY A 428 19.10 26.46 9.07
C GLY A 428 20.45 26.00 9.61
N ASP A 429 20.40 25.17 10.65
CA ASP A 429 21.58 24.68 11.36
C ASP A 429 22.07 23.35 10.78
N ILE A 430 23.37 23.22 10.54
CA ILE A 430 24.02 21.99 10.09
C ILE A 430 25.07 21.59 11.12
N THR A 431 24.94 20.40 11.70
CA THR A 431 25.94 19.80 12.59
C THR A 431 26.39 18.47 12.01
N VAL A 432 27.67 18.36 11.66
CA VAL A 432 28.26 17.10 11.20
C VAL A 432 29.51 16.74 12.00
N GLY A 433 29.76 15.44 12.16
CA GLY A 433 30.88 14.90 12.92
C GLY A 433 32.27 15.17 12.32
N GLY A 434 33.28 14.51 12.88
CA GLY A 434 34.64 14.56 12.34
C GLY A 434 34.74 14.00 10.92
N LYS A 435 35.76 14.42 10.17
CA LYS A 435 36.04 14.00 8.78
C LYS A 435 34.84 14.13 7.83
N SER A 436 33.91 15.03 8.14
CA SER A 436 32.65 15.22 7.44
C SER A 436 32.59 16.59 6.77
N VAL A 437 31.58 16.80 5.93
CA VAL A 437 31.38 18.06 5.19
C VAL A 437 30.03 18.67 5.56
N GLY A 438 30.00 19.95 5.93
CA GLY A 438 28.74 20.65 6.19
C GLY A 438 27.93 20.80 4.89
N ILE A 439 28.50 21.51 3.93
CA ILE A 439 27.89 21.72 2.60
C ILE A 439 28.91 21.40 1.50
N TYR A 440 28.51 20.55 0.56
CA TYR A 440 29.23 20.32 -0.70
C TYR A 440 28.33 20.71 -1.86
N GLY A 441 28.67 21.76 -2.58
CA GLY A 441 27.95 22.23 -3.77
C GLY A 441 28.82 22.27 -5.02
N LYS A 442 28.18 22.31 -6.18
CA LYS A 442 28.85 22.51 -7.48
C LYS A 442 28.49 23.85 -8.14
N SER A 443 27.65 24.65 -7.50
CA SER A 443 27.22 25.99 -7.91
C SER A 443 27.29 26.97 -6.74
N ASN A 444 26.51 28.05 -6.76
CA ASN A 444 26.50 29.05 -5.71
C ASN A 444 25.94 28.47 -4.40
N ILE A 445 26.56 28.86 -3.30
CA ILE A 445 26.14 28.50 -1.94
C ILE A 445 25.90 29.80 -1.19
N ASN A 446 24.67 30.05 -0.79
CA ASN A 446 24.28 31.18 0.04
C ASN A 446 24.04 30.67 1.46
N ASN A 447 24.84 31.12 2.44
CA ASN A 447 24.69 30.70 3.83
C ASN A 447 24.45 31.88 4.77
N THR A 448 23.38 31.77 5.55
CA THR A 448 23.07 32.62 6.71
C THR A 448 22.87 31.81 7.99
N GLY A 449 22.81 30.48 7.92
CA GLY A 449 22.63 29.58 9.05
C GLY A 449 23.94 29.22 9.76
N ASN A 450 23.85 28.43 10.84
CA ASN A 450 25.03 27.96 11.57
C ASN A 450 25.51 26.60 11.05
N ILE A 451 26.82 26.42 10.92
CA ILE A 451 27.44 25.18 10.50
C ILE A 451 28.49 24.78 11.54
N LYS A 452 28.35 23.60 12.13
CA LYS A 452 29.30 22.99 13.06
C LYS A 452 29.84 21.70 12.46
N VAL A 453 31.15 21.64 12.25
CA VAL A 453 31.84 20.48 11.67
C VAL A 453 32.93 20.01 12.63
N GLY A 454 32.96 18.70 12.90
CA GLY A 454 33.98 18.11 13.77
C GLY A 454 35.39 18.13 13.17
N ASP A 455 36.32 17.54 13.91
CA ASP A 455 37.75 17.51 13.57
C ASP A 455 38.03 16.98 12.17
N SER A 456 38.99 17.61 11.49
CA SER A 456 39.41 17.24 10.12
C SER A 456 38.26 17.25 9.09
N GLY A 457 37.18 17.98 9.36
CA GLY A 457 36.09 18.18 8.42
C GLY A 457 36.20 19.47 7.61
N THR A 458 35.24 19.67 6.70
CA THR A 458 35.12 20.86 5.85
C THR A 458 33.78 21.55 6.10
N GLY A 459 33.80 22.86 6.39
CA GLY A 459 32.57 23.64 6.58
C GLY A 459 31.72 23.69 5.31
N ILE A 460 32.23 24.38 4.29
CA ILE A 460 31.59 24.55 2.98
C ILE A 460 32.63 24.34 1.88
N TYR A 461 32.27 23.58 0.86
CA TYR A 461 33.02 23.43 -0.37
C TYR A 461 32.12 23.73 -1.57
N SER A 462 32.58 24.58 -2.50
CA SER A 462 31.97 24.77 -3.82
C SER A 462 32.97 24.48 -4.92
N GLU A 463 32.57 23.73 -5.94
CA GLU A 463 33.43 23.38 -7.08
C GLU A 463 33.58 24.52 -8.10
N ASN A 464 32.47 25.17 -8.49
CA ASN A 464 32.45 26.17 -9.57
C ASN A 464 31.70 27.47 -9.24
N GLY A 465 31.10 27.60 -8.05
CA GLY A 465 30.27 28.75 -7.68
C GLY A 465 30.83 29.56 -6.52
N ASN A 466 30.20 30.70 -6.28
CA ASN A 466 30.56 31.55 -5.14
C ASN A 466 30.00 31.00 -3.83
N VAL A 467 30.76 31.14 -2.75
CA VAL A 467 30.27 30.93 -1.39
C VAL A 467 29.98 32.30 -0.79
N ASN A 468 28.70 32.63 -0.64
CA ASN A 468 28.22 33.89 -0.10
C ASN A 468 27.84 33.70 1.38
N LEU A 469 28.61 34.32 2.28
CA LEU A 469 28.37 34.29 3.72
C LEU A 469 27.89 35.66 4.17
N THR A 470 26.61 35.78 4.50
CA THR A 470 26.01 37.07 4.88
C THR A 470 25.52 37.11 6.33
N ALA A 471 25.41 35.96 6.99
CA ALA A 471 25.13 35.83 8.43
C ALA A 471 25.50 34.41 8.93
N GLY A 472 25.21 34.13 10.21
CA GLY A 472 25.43 32.82 10.84
C GLY A 472 26.87 32.63 11.33
N SER A 473 27.19 31.39 11.72
CA SER A 473 28.52 31.02 12.20
C SER A 473 29.00 29.72 11.57
N ILE A 474 30.30 29.58 11.32
CA ILE A 474 30.92 28.34 10.83
C ILE A 474 32.02 27.96 11.83
N THR A 475 31.84 26.83 12.51
CA THR A 475 32.81 26.25 13.45
C THR A 475 33.34 24.95 12.86
N VAL A 476 34.65 24.85 12.70
CA VAL A 476 35.33 23.65 12.17
C VAL A 476 36.43 23.24 13.15
N GLY A 477 36.42 21.97 13.56
CA GLY A 477 37.36 21.43 14.54
C GLY A 477 36.98 21.73 15.99
N ASN A 478 37.59 20.98 16.91
CA ASN A 478 37.34 20.91 18.35
C ASN A 478 35.87 21.14 18.75
N GLN A 479 35.08 20.06 18.62
CA GLN A 479 33.79 19.90 19.28
C GLN A 479 33.92 19.23 20.63
#